data_AF-A0A238W3U2-F1
#
_entry.id   AF-A0A238W3U2-F1
#
_cell.length_a   1.000
_cell.length_b   1.000
_cell.length_c   1.000
_cell.angle_alpha   90.00
_cell.angle_beta   90.00
_cell.angle_gamma   90.00
#
_symmetry.space_group_name_H-M   'P 1'
#
loop_
_entity.id
_entity.type
_entity.pdbx_description
1 polymer ?
#
loop_
_entity_poly.entity_id
_entity_poly.type
_entity_poly.pdbx_seq_one_letter_code
_entity_poly.pdbx_strand_id
1 'polypeptide(L)'
;MLTSLNAANAYSAAKGAVAPGQPAPAVQALSNAAEDFAAEMGKVDQVATGTMTGQIETQRLVQTLAEAEVAMETVVAIRDKVVEAYQEILRMPV
;
A
#
# COMPACT_ATOMS: atom_id res chain seq x y z
N MET A 1 -14.50 18.79 44.11
CA MET A 1 -15.29 18.15 43.02
C MET A 1 -15.17 18.84 41.66
N LEU A 2 -14.75 20.12 41.57
CA LEU A 2 -14.55 20.82 40.27
C LEU A 2 -13.30 20.35 39.49
N THR A 3 -12.24 19.94 40.19
CA THR A 3 -10.96 19.54 39.57
C THR A 3 -11.06 18.22 38.80
N SER A 4 -11.91 17.30 39.26
CA SER A 4 -12.11 15.98 38.64
C SER A 4 -12.77 16.08 37.26
N LEU A 5 -13.69 17.03 37.09
CA LEU A 5 -14.38 17.29 35.83
C LEU A 5 -13.42 17.88 34.79
N ASN A 6 -12.55 18.81 35.22
CA ASN A 6 -11.52 19.37 34.34
C ASN A 6 -10.47 18.33 33.96
N ALA A 7 -10.07 17.44 34.88
CA ALA A 7 -9.15 16.35 34.59
C ALA A 7 -9.75 15.35 33.58
N ALA A 8 -11.04 15.01 33.72
CA ALA A 8 -11.74 14.13 32.79
C ALA A 8 -11.84 14.75 31.37
N ASN A 9 -12.10 16.05 31.28
CA ASN A 9 -12.13 16.79 30.01
C ASN A 9 -10.75 16.93 29.36
N ALA A 10 -9.71 17.16 30.16
CA ALA A 10 -8.33 17.20 29.66
C ALA A 10 -7.86 15.82 29.17
N TYR A 11 -8.24 14.76 29.89
CA TYR A 11 -7.92 13.39 29.50
C TYR A 11 -8.66 12.97 28.22
N SER A 12 -9.93 13.33 28.05
CA SER A 12 -10.68 13.03 26.82
C SER A 12 -10.14 13.79 25.61
N ALA A 13 -9.73 15.05 25.80
CA ALA A 13 -9.06 15.85 24.76
C ALA A 13 -7.69 15.28 24.38
N ALA A 14 -6.89 14.85 25.36
CA ALA A 14 -5.58 14.25 25.11
C ALA A 14 -5.67 12.87 24.46
N LYS A 15 -6.68 12.06 24.80
CA LYS A 15 -6.89 10.71 24.26
C LYS A 15 -7.06 10.70 22.73
N GLY A 16 -7.69 11.71 22.15
CA GLY A 16 -7.81 11.85 20.69
C GLY A 16 -6.48 12.14 19.99
N ALA A 17 -5.53 12.76 20.69
CA ALA A 17 -4.20 13.09 20.16
C ALA A 17 -3.19 11.93 20.27
N VAL A 18 -3.44 10.96 21.16
CA VAL A 18 -2.59 9.76 21.36
C VAL A 18 -3.24 8.46 20.84
N ALA A 19 -4.46 8.52 20.33
CA ALA A 19 -5.04 7.40 19.61
C ALA A 19 -4.15 7.13 18.38
N PRO A 20 -3.76 5.87 18.10
CA PRO A 20 -3.12 5.54 16.83
C PRO A 20 -4.04 6.07 15.73
N GLY A 21 -3.56 7.10 15.02
CA GLY A 21 -4.38 7.86 14.09
C GLY A 21 -5.00 6.92 13.07
N GLN A 22 -6.25 7.16 12.71
CA GLN A 22 -6.84 6.53 11.54
C GLN A 22 -5.85 6.67 10.38
N PRO A 23 -5.61 5.59 9.60
CA PRO A 23 -4.70 5.67 8.47
C PRO A 23 -5.08 6.88 7.65
N ALA A 24 -4.09 7.74 7.37
CA ALA A 24 -4.35 8.92 6.55
C ALA A 24 -5.09 8.48 5.28
N PRO A 25 -6.03 9.27 4.74
CA PRO A 25 -6.79 8.87 3.55
C PRO A 25 -5.92 8.37 2.39
N ALA A 26 -4.69 8.91 2.28
CA ALA A 26 -3.67 8.45 1.33
C ALA A 26 -3.18 7.01 1.59
N VAL A 27 -2.99 6.61 2.85
CA VAL A 27 -2.59 5.24 3.24
C VAL A 27 -3.71 4.25 2.92
N GLN A 28 -4.97 4.64 3.15
CA GLN A 28 -6.10 3.79 2.79
C GLN A 28 -6.25 3.64 1.27
N ALA A 29 -6.09 4.73 0.51
CA ALA A 29 -6.10 4.68 -0.96
C ALA A 29 -4.96 3.81 -1.51
N LEU A 30 -3.78 3.89 -0.90
CA LEU A 30 -2.64 3.04 -1.25
C LEU A 30 -2.92 1.56 -0.94
N SER A 31 -3.53 1.26 0.20
CA SER A 31 -3.92 -0.11 0.57
C SER A 31 -4.88 -0.71 -0.46
N ASN A 32 -5.92 0.03 -0.83
CA ASN A 32 -6.89 -0.40 -1.84
C ASN A 32 -6.23 -0.62 -3.21
N ALA A 33 -5.35 0.31 -3.63
CA ALA A 33 -4.60 0.16 -4.88
C ALA A 33 -3.66 -1.06 -4.87
N ALA A 34 -3.08 -1.40 -3.72
CA ALA A 34 -2.28 -2.61 -3.57
C ALA A 34 -3.13 -3.89 -3.64
N GLU A 35 -4.34 -3.89 -3.08
CA GLU A 35 -5.29 -5.00 -3.21
C GLU A 35 -5.73 -5.21 -4.66
N ASP A 36 -6.06 -4.13 -5.38
CA ASP A 36 -6.41 -4.17 -6.80
C ASP A 36 -5.24 -4.70 -7.65
N PHE A 37 -4.02 -4.25 -7.35
CA PHE A 37 -2.81 -4.74 -8.01
C PHE A 37 -2.59 -6.23 -7.76
N ALA A 38 -2.77 -6.70 -6.52
CA ALA A 38 -2.64 -8.12 -6.20
C ALA A 38 -3.67 -8.98 -6.94
N ALA A 39 -4.90 -8.49 -7.08
CA ALA A 39 -5.94 -9.14 -7.87
C ALA A 39 -5.56 -9.21 -9.36
N GLU A 40 -5.01 -8.13 -9.92
CA GLU A 40 -4.56 -8.09 -11.31
C GLU A 40 -3.38 -9.05 -11.56
N MET A 41 -2.40 -9.07 -10.66
CA MET A 41 -1.27 -10.00 -10.72
C MET A 41 -1.73 -11.47 -10.74
N GLY A 42 -2.78 -11.81 -9.99
CA GLY A 42 -3.39 -13.15 -10.01
C GLY A 42 -3.97 -13.53 -11.38
N LYS A 43 -4.51 -12.56 -12.14
CA LYS A 43 -4.98 -12.79 -13.51
C LYS A 43 -3.82 -13.03 -14.46
N VAL A 44 -2.74 -12.26 -14.33
CA VAL A 44 -1.50 -12.47 -15.10
C VAL A 44 -0.98 -13.89 -14.90
N ASP A 45 -0.97 -14.37 -13.66
CA ASP A 45 -0.44 -15.70 -13.31
C ASP A 45 -1.29 -16.84 -13.90
N GLN A 46 -2.61 -16.69 -13.91
CA GLN A 46 -3.52 -17.63 -14.58
C GLN A 46 -3.29 -17.65 -16.10
N VAL A 47 -3.13 -16.48 -16.72
CA VAL A 47 -2.87 -16.36 -18.16
C VAL A 47 -1.52 -16.96 -18.53
N ALA A 48 -0.48 -16.69 -17.73
CA ALA A 48 0.85 -17.26 -17.91
C ALA A 48 0.81 -18.79 -17.79
N THR A 49 0.18 -19.31 -16.74
CA THR A 49 0.02 -20.76 -16.55
C THR A 49 -0.74 -21.40 -17.70
N GLY A 50 -1.85 -20.82 -18.13
CA GLY A 50 -2.62 -21.32 -19.27
C GLY A 50 -1.86 -21.23 -20.61
N THR A 51 -0.95 -20.27 -20.75
CA THR A 51 -0.08 -20.19 -21.94
C THR A 51 0.99 -21.27 -21.90
N MET A 52 1.57 -21.54 -20.73
CA MET A 52 2.57 -22.61 -20.53
C MET A 52 1.97 -24.01 -20.75
N THR A 53 0.69 -24.21 -20.44
CA THR A 53 -0.04 -25.47 -20.70
C THR A 53 -0.60 -25.57 -22.12
N GLY A 54 -0.42 -24.53 -22.96
CA GLY A 54 -0.93 -24.47 -24.33
C GLY A 54 -2.45 -24.24 -24.43
N GLN A 55 -3.10 -23.87 -23.33
CA GLN A 55 -4.54 -23.59 -23.24
C GLN A 55 -4.89 -22.14 -23.63
N ILE A 56 -3.91 -21.25 -23.59
CA ILE A 56 -4.05 -19.82 -23.91
C ILE A 56 -3.02 -19.43 -24.96
N GLU A 57 -3.47 -18.67 -25.97
CA GLU A 57 -2.62 -18.16 -27.04
C GLU A 57 -1.58 -17.16 -26.52
N THR A 58 -0.34 -17.27 -27.00
CA THR A 58 0.79 -16.41 -26.60
C THR A 58 0.52 -14.92 -26.82
N GLN A 59 -0.32 -14.59 -27.80
CA GLN A 59 -0.74 -13.22 -28.08
C GLN A 59 -1.54 -12.59 -26.92
N ARG A 60 -2.34 -13.40 -26.20
CA ARG A 60 -3.09 -12.96 -25.03
C ARG A 60 -2.17 -12.69 -23.85
N LEU A 61 -1.11 -13.50 -23.68
CA LEU A 61 -0.08 -13.25 -22.67
C LEU A 61 0.61 -11.91 -22.88
N VAL A 62 1.04 -11.60 -24.11
CA VAL A 62 1.71 -10.32 -24.42
C VAL A 62 0.78 -9.14 -24.15
N GLN A 63 -0.50 -9.26 -24.51
CA GLN A 63 -1.49 -8.21 -24.21
C GLN A 63 -1.67 -8.00 -22.70
N THR A 64 -1.82 -9.08 -21.93
CA THR A 64 -1.92 -9.00 -20.47
C THR A 64 -0.67 -8.43 -19.82
N LEU A 65 0.52 -8.74 -20.34
CA LEU A 65 1.77 -8.17 -19.85
C LEU A 65 1.90 -6.68 -20.17
N ALA A 66 1.47 -6.24 -21.36
CA ALA A 66 1.45 -4.83 -21.73
C ALA A 66 0.47 -4.02 -20.84
N GLU A 67 -0.65 -4.61 -20.45
CA GLU A 67 -1.60 -4.00 -19.49
C GLU A 67 -0.97 -3.92 -18.08
N ALA A 68 -0.17 -4.90 -17.67
CA ALA A 68 0.53 -4.92 -16.39
C ALA A 68 1.76 -3.98 -16.33
N GLU A 69 2.36 -3.60 -17.46
CA GLU A 69 3.57 -2.77 -17.52
C GLU A 69 3.36 -1.36 -16.95
N VAL A 70 2.17 -0.77 -17.16
CA VAL A 70 1.82 0.57 -16.65
C VAL A 70 1.89 0.64 -15.11
N ALA A 71 1.66 -0.47 -14.42
CA ALA A 71 1.75 -0.54 -12.96
C ALA A 71 3.21 -0.63 -12.46
N MET A 72 4.13 -1.16 -13.27
CA MET A 72 5.50 -1.46 -12.84
C MET A 72 6.31 -0.19 -12.54
N GLU A 73 6.11 0.89 -13.31
CA GLU A 73 6.78 2.17 -13.08
C GLU A 73 6.43 2.77 -11.71
N THR A 74 5.16 2.65 -11.30
CA THR A 74 4.67 3.14 -10.01
C THR A 74 5.22 2.30 -8.85
N VAL A 75 5.32 0.98 -9.03
CA VAL A 75 5.90 0.08 -8.03
C VAL A 75 7.38 0.41 -7.78
N VAL A 76 8.15 0.72 -8.83
CA VAL A 76 9.54 1.15 -8.69
C VAL A 76 9.63 2.47 -7.91
N ALA A 77 8.76 3.44 -8.21
CA ALA A 77 8.70 4.70 -7.46
C ALA A 77 8.39 4.49 -5.96
N ILE A 78 7.46 3.59 -5.63
CA ILE A 78 7.15 3.22 -4.24
C ILE A 78 8.36 2.55 -3.59
N ARG A 79 9.01 1.60 -4.27
CA ARG A 79 10.22 0.92 -3.78
C ARG A 79 11.30 1.94 -3.45
N ASP A 80 11.54 2.91 -4.32
CA ASP A 80 12.56 3.94 -4.12
C ASP A 80 12.22 4.85 -2.94
N LYS A 81 10.94 5.21 -2.76
CA LYS A 81 10.48 5.98 -1.60
C LYS A 81 10.61 5.22 -0.29
N VAL A 82 10.34 3.91 -0.28
CA VAL A 82 10.55 3.07 0.90
C VAL A 82 12.04 2.96 1.23
N VAL A 83 12.90 2.82 0.23
CA VAL A 83 14.36 2.81 0.41
C VAL A 83 14.87 4.15 0.95
N GLU A 84 14.36 5.28 0.44
CA GLU A 84 14.68 6.62 0.93
C GLU A 84 14.32 6.79 2.41
N ALA A 85 13.10 6.42 2.79
CA ALA A 85 12.64 6.48 4.19
C ALA A 85 13.48 5.59 5.11
N TYR A 86 13.88 4.39 4.66
CA TYR A 86 14.75 3.50 5.43
C TYR A 86 16.15 4.09 5.63
N GLN A 87 16.70 4.74 4.61
CA GLN A 87 17.98 5.43 4.69
C GLN A 87 17.91 6.66 5.59
N GLU A 88 16.80 7.38 5.63
CA GLU A 88 16.59 8.55 6.49
C GLU A 88 16.56 8.15 7.98
N ILE A 89 15.85 7.06 8.32
CA ILE A 89 15.83 6.50 9.69
C ILE A 89 17.24 6.10 10.15
N LEU A 90 18.04 5.48 9.27
CA LEU A 90 19.41 5.08 9.59
C LEU A 90 20.40 6.26 9.66
N ARG A 91 20.07 7.40 9.06
CA ARG A 91 20.89 8.62 9.06
C ARG A 91 20.59 9.55 10.23
N MET A 92 19.51 9.33 10.96
CA MET A 92 19.32 10.00 12.25
C MET A 92 20.31 9.41 13.26
N PRO A 93 21.30 10.18 13.75
CA PRO A 93 22.12 9.72 14.87
C PRO A 93 21.21 9.56 16.10
N VAL A 94 21.39 8.44 16.81
CA VAL A 94 20.86 8.26 18.17
C VAL A 94 21.45 9.27 19.14
#